data_AF-A0A139IVD5-F1
#
_entry.id   AF-A0A139IVD5-F1
#
_cell.length_a   1.000
_cell.length_b   1.000
_cell.length_c   1.000
_cell.angle_alpha   90.00
_cell.angle_beta   90.00
_cell.angle_gamma   90.00
#
_symmetry.space_group_name_H-M   'P 1'
#
loop_
_entity.id
_entity.type
_entity.pdbx_description
1 polymer ?
#
loop_
_entity_poly.entity_id
_entity_poly.type
_entity_poly.pdbx_seq_one_letter_code
_entity_poly.pdbx_strand_id
1 'polypeptide(L)'
;MVNITYVDVLRLATSFDYADSLNSITNASTDHASLLACDQSLLDGVIGTNSTQKLIAELPFDAFHEGKIYATSNWAGSLDNPINITIVDPNTGDISFTRYVNVAEANGGAAFYPVGTPANSSEGQQIAFCDQGDVNHHGSQLTVVKPAIDETNNFLGRNFSSLNDKFGLELSIRPYVYRPEPKTGVIQAVTGSYIAPNGIEFSLDYKYVHITDTGAQTSKDGENNATYPATIYRFDITPDGKRLENRQTFAYSSVGLPDGIHTDIKGNVCSAVSRGIHAWDKECVF
;
A
#
# COMPACT_ATOMS: atom_id res chain seq x y z
N MET A 1 19.92 -17.57 8.54
CA MET A 1 20.87 -17.17 7.47
C MET A 1 20.00 -16.63 6.34
N VAL A 2 20.11 -15.35 5.98
CA VAL A 2 19.36 -14.77 4.85
C VAL A 2 20.13 -15.15 3.58
N ASN A 3 19.46 -15.73 2.59
CA ASN A 3 20.08 -15.95 1.29
C ASN A 3 19.97 -14.64 0.50
N ILE A 4 21.12 -14.03 0.18
CA ILE A 4 21.20 -12.74 -0.51
C ILE A 4 21.74 -13.00 -1.91
N THR A 5 20.96 -12.63 -2.93
CA THR A 5 21.43 -12.68 -4.32
C THR A 5 21.81 -11.27 -4.77
N TYR A 6 23.06 -11.10 -5.18
CA TYR A 6 23.55 -9.83 -5.70
C TYR A 6 23.14 -9.67 -7.16
N VAL A 7 22.47 -8.56 -7.46
CA VAL A 7 21.98 -8.26 -8.81
C VAL A 7 22.76 -7.11 -9.42
N ASP A 8 23.38 -7.36 -10.55
CA ASP A 8 23.95 -6.31 -11.41
C ASP A 8 22.82 -5.72 -12.26
N VAL A 9 22.34 -4.54 -11.84
CA VAL A 9 21.21 -3.85 -12.48
C VAL A 9 21.49 -3.47 -13.93
N LEU A 10 22.74 -3.14 -14.29
CA LEU A 10 23.10 -2.84 -15.66
C LEU A 10 23.03 -4.10 -16.52
N ARG A 11 23.50 -5.22 -15.98
CA ARG A 11 23.43 -6.52 -16.66
C ARG A 11 21.99 -7.03 -16.75
N LEU A 12 21.17 -6.79 -15.73
CA LEU A 12 19.73 -7.11 -15.75
C LEU A 12 19.01 -6.38 -16.87
N ALA A 13 19.30 -5.09 -17.06
CA ALA A 13 18.70 -4.28 -18.12
C ALA A 13 19.18 -4.66 -19.54
N THR A 14 20.29 -5.39 -19.67
CA THR A 14 20.96 -5.60 -20.97
C THR A 14 21.13 -7.05 -21.38
N SER A 15 20.78 -8.03 -20.53
CA SER A 15 21.02 -9.46 -20.77
C SER A 15 19.83 -10.33 -20.35
N PHE A 16 19.08 -10.84 -21.33
CA PHE A 16 17.97 -11.77 -21.07
C PHE A 16 18.43 -13.04 -20.33
N ASP A 17 19.57 -13.62 -20.70
CA ASP A 17 20.13 -14.79 -20.01
C ASP A 17 20.37 -14.55 -18.50
N TYR A 18 20.72 -13.30 -18.13
CA TYR A 18 20.94 -12.94 -16.74
C TYR A 18 19.60 -12.75 -16.02
N ALA A 19 18.62 -12.10 -16.66
CA ALA A 19 17.25 -12.00 -16.15
C ALA A 19 16.61 -13.38 -15.92
N ASP A 20 16.78 -14.31 -16.85
CA ASP A 20 16.25 -15.68 -16.75
C ASP A 20 16.94 -16.48 -15.64
N SER A 21 18.24 -16.25 -15.41
CA SER A 21 18.95 -16.86 -14.30
C SER A 21 18.39 -16.46 -12.92
N LEU A 22 17.94 -15.21 -12.77
CA LEU A 22 17.31 -14.72 -11.54
C LEU A 22 15.91 -15.32 -11.33
N ASN A 23 15.13 -15.49 -12.39
CA ASN A 23 13.82 -16.18 -12.34
C ASN A 23 13.93 -17.63 -11.86
N SER A 24 15.07 -18.30 -12.08
CA SER A 24 15.28 -19.67 -11.59
C SER A 24 15.46 -19.74 -10.07
N ILE A 25 15.95 -18.66 -9.44
CA ILE A 25 16.17 -18.53 -7.99
C ILE A 25 14.84 -18.29 -7.26
N THR A 26 13.90 -17.59 -7.89
CA THR A 26 12.60 -17.25 -7.28
C THR A 26 11.66 -18.45 -7.09
N ASN A 27 11.96 -19.61 -7.67
CA ASN A 27 11.16 -20.83 -7.57
C ASN A 27 11.68 -21.84 -6.51
N ALA A 28 12.65 -21.44 -5.68
CA ALA A 28 13.15 -22.26 -4.58
C ALA A 28 12.20 -22.24 -3.36
N SER A 29 12.18 -23.32 -2.57
CA SER A 29 11.34 -23.49 -1.37
C SER A 29 11.54 -22.35 -0.35
N THR A 30 10.43 -21.82 0.16
CA THR A 30 10.31 -20.55 0.91
C THR A 30 10.10 -20.74 2.41
N ASP A 31 10.83 -21.64 3.07
CA ASP A 31 10.79 -21.75 4.55
C ASP A 31 11.41 -20.50 5.24
N HIS A 32 11.86 -19.52 4.45
CA HIS A 32 12.52 -18.31 4.88
C HIS A 32 12.30 -17.18 3.86
N ALA A 33 12.22 -15.93 4.31
CA ALA A 33 12.25 -14.79 3.41
C ALA A 33 13.67 -14.63 2.83
N SER A 34 13.74 -14.29 1.55
CA SER A 34 14.99 -14.07 0.83
C SER A 34 14.92 -12.75 0.07
N LEU A 35 16.01 -11.99 0.09
CA LEU A 35 16.16 -10.80 -0.75
C LEU A 35 16.69 -11.27 -2.10
N LEU A 36 15.80 -11.28 -3.10
CA LEU A 36 16.10 -11.76 -4.45
C LEU A 36 16.97 -10.77 -5.24
N ALA A 37 16.77 -9.48 -4.97
CA ALA A 37 17.54 -8.37 -5.50
C ALA A 37 17.48 -7.23 -4.49
N CYS A 38 18.62 -6.68 -4.10
CA CYS A 38 18.67 -5.47 -3.27
C CYS A 38 19.95 -4.69 -3.54
N ASP A 39 19.83 -3.36 -3.49
CA ASP A 39 21.00 -2.49 -3.44
C ASP A 39 21.70 -2.61 -2.07
N GLN A 40 23.03 -2.51 -2.05
CA GLN A 40 23.81 -2.65 -0.82
C GLN A 40 23.42 -1.58 0.21
N SER A 41 22.98 -0.39 -0.21
CA SER A 41 22.51 0.65 0.70
C SER A 41 21.24 0.29 1.45
N LEU A 42 20.40 -0.62 0.92
CA LEU A 42 19.26 -1.18 1.64
C LEU A 42 19.73 -2.05 2.81
N LEU A 43 20.74 -2.88 2.57
CA LEU A 43 21.33 -3.74 3.61
C LEU A 43 22.08 -2.92 4.66
N ASP A 44 22.90 -1.97 4.24
CA ASP A 44 23.73 -1.19 5.16
C ASP A 44 22.91 -0.15 5.92
N GLY A 45 21.84 0.35 5.31
CA GLY A 45 21.12 1.53 5.76
C GLY A 45 19.71 1.32 6.27
N VAL A 46 19.05 0.20 5.95
CA VAL A 46 17.64 -0.05 6.30
C VAL A 46 17.48 -1.36 7.06
N ILE A 47 17.89 -2.48 6.47
CA ILE A 47 17.71 -3.81 7.05
C ILE A 47 18.80 -4.08 8.12
N GLY A 48 20.02 -3.63 7.86
CA GLY A 48 21.20 -3.90 8.67
C GLY A 48 21.87 -5.23 8.29
N THR A 49 23.20 -5.27 8.22
CA THR A 49 23.96 -6.47 7.81
C THR A 49 23.83 -7.66 8.78
N ASN A 50 23.34 -7.42 9.99
CA ASN A 50 23.13 -8.43 11.04
C ASN A 50 21.64 -8.75 11.28
N SER A 51 20.76 -8.39 10.34
CA SER A 51 19.33 -8.69 10.45
C SER A 51 19.09 -10.20 10.55
N THR A 52 18.23 -10.59 11.48
CA THR A 52 17.72 -11.97 11.61
C THR A 52 16.23 -12.00 11.31
N GLN A 53 15.77 -13.11 10.73
CA GLN A 53 14.36 -13.37 10.51
C GLN A 53 13.87 -14.49 11.42
N LYS A 54 12.60 -14.42 11.82
CA LYS A 54 11.93 -15.41 12.64
C LYS A 54 10.49 -15.56 12.15
N LEU A 55 10.04 -16.80 11.93
CA LEU A 55 8.62 -17.08 11.74
C LEU A 55 7.89 -16.80 13.05
N ILE A 56 6.94 -15.87 13.02
CA ILE A 56 6.19 -15.43 14.21
C ILE A 56 4.80 -16.06 14.32
N ALA A 57 4.16 -16.43 13.20
CA ALA A 57 2.92 -17.19 13.19
C ALA A 57 2.67 -17.88 11.83
N GLU A 58 1.95 -18.99 11.87
CA GLU A 58 1.25 -19.57 10.73
C GLU A 58 -0.25 -19.36 10.96
N LEU A 59 -0.92 -18.68 10.03
CA LEU A 59 -2.31 -18.29 10.17
C LEU A 59 -3.16 -19.03 9.12
N PRO A 60 -4.40 -19.45 9.45
CA PRO A 60 -5.25 -20.19 8.51
C PRO A 60 -5.91 -19.27 7.46
N PHE A 61 -5.43 -18.04 7.32
CA PHE A 61 -5.89 -17.02 6.39
C PHE A 61 -4.72 -16.13 5.95
N ASP A 62 -4.87 -15.46 4.82
CA ASP A 62 -3.89 -14.52 4.27
C ASP A 62 -3.88 -13.22 5.08
N ALA A 63 -3.05 -13.18 6.11
CA ALA A 63 -3.12 -12.19 7.18
C ALA A 63 -2.63 -10.77 6.83
N PHE A 64 -2.05 -10.59 5.64
CA PHE A 64 -1.42 -9.35 5.21
C PHE A 64 -1.77 -9.03 3.76
N HIS A 65 -2.49 -7.94 3.55
CA HIS A 65 -2.76 -7.34 2.24
C HIS A 65 -1.83 -6.13 2.00
N GLU A 66 -1.63 -5.29 3.03
CA GLU A 66 -0.61 -4.23 3.04
C GLU A 66 0.23 -4.29 4.33
N GLY A 67 1.55 -4.20 4.20
CA GLY A 67 2.49 -4.40 5.32
C GLY A 67 2.54 -3.23 6.30
N LYS A 68 1.89 -3.36 7.47
CA LYS A 68 1.93 -2.40 8.60
C LYS A 68 1.78 -3.11 9.95
N ILE A 69 1.99 -2.38 11.05
CA ILE A 69 1.80 -2.89 12.44
C ILE A 69 0.34 -3.29 12.68
N TYR A 70 -0.59 -2.57 12.04
CA TYR A 70 -1.99 -2.96 11.89
C TYR A 70 -2.21 -3.28 10.42
N ALA A 71 -2.21 -4.57 10.09
CA ALA A 71 -2.33 -5.04 8.71
C ALA A 71 -3.73 -5.59 8.46
N THR A 72 -4.35 -5.16 7.37
CA THR A 72 -5.58 -5.76 6.86
C THR A 72 -5.25 -7.11 6.23
N SER A 73 -6.09 -8.13 6.47
CA SER A 73 -6.01 -9.40 5.74
C SER A 73 -6.53 -9.24 4.31
N ASN A 74 -6.21 -10.19 3.43
CA ASN A 74 -6.82 -10.23 2.11
C ASN A 74 -8.34 -10.44 2.21
N TRP A 75 -9.03 -9.99 1.15
CA TRP A 75 -10.45 -10.22 0.98
C TRP A 75 -10.80 -11.71 1.03
N ALA A 76 -11.80 -12.06 1.85
CA ALA A 76 -12.25 -13.43 2.05
C ALA A 76 -13.51 -13.79 1.24
N GLY A 77 -13.86 -12.99 0.24
CA GLY A 77 -14.91 -13.29 -0.73
C GLY A 77 -16.34 -12.91 -0.34
N SER A 78 -16.59 -12.41 0.88
CA SER A 78 -17.92 -11.94 1.29
C SER A 78 -17.87 -10.93 2.45
N LEU A 79 -18.74 -9.91 2.43
CA LEU A 79 -18.84 -8.92 3.51
C LEU A 79 -19.48 -9.54 4.77
N ASP A 80 -20.13 -10.70 4.65
CA ASP A 80 -20.55 -11.53 5.79
C ASP A 80 -19.36 -12.17 6.53
N ASN A 81 -18.18 -12.20 5.90
CA ASN A 81 -16.92 -12.65 6.49
C ASN A 81 -15.86 -11.54 6.36
N PRO A 82 -15.97 -10.45 7.14
CA PRO A 82 -15.08 -9.30 7.02
C PRO A 82 -13.63 -9.68 7.30
N ILE A 83 -12.71 -8.88 6.76
CA ILE A 83 -11.28 -9.06 6.93
C ILE A 83 -10.87 -9.06 8.41
N ASN A 84 -9.78 -9.77 8.74
CA ASN A 84 -9.13 -9.64 10.03
C ASN A 84 -8.13 -8.47 9.99
N ILE A 85 -8.05 -7.73 11.08
CA ILE A 85 -6.94 -6.81 11.34
C ILE A 85 -5.91 -7.52 12.20
N THR A 86 -4.76 -7.83 11.60
CA THR A 86 -3.61 -8.42 12.27
C THR A 86 -2.83 -7.31 12.98
N ILE A 87 -2.59 -7.49 14.28
CA ILE A 87 -1.87 -6.55 15.13
C ILE A 87 -0.57 -7.22 15.55
N VAL A 88 0.57 -6.60 15.21
CA VAL A 88 1.90 -7.08 15.58
C VAL A 88 2.46 -6.17 16.67
N ASP A 89 2.75 -6.69 17.86
CA ASP A 89 3.50 -5.91 18.86
C ASP A 89 4.97 -5.80 18.40
N PRO A 90 5.49 -4.60 18.14
CA PRO A 90 6.85 -4.45 17.62
C PRO A 90 7.94 -4.76 18.66
N ASN A 91 7.60 -4.79 19.95
CA ASN A 91 8.55 -5.04 21.03
C ASN A 91 8.63 -6.52 21.39
N THR A 92 7.51 -7.23 21.39
CA THR A 92 7.45 -8.65 21.75
C THR A 92 7.41 -9.56 20.52
N GLY A 93 6.95 -9.05 19.39
CA GLY A 93 6.64 -9.83 18.18
C GLY A 93 5.34 -10.64 18.30
N ASP A 94 4.54 -10.39 19.35
CA ASP A 94 3.27 -11.09 19.55
C ASP A 94 2.25 -10.67 18.49
N ILE A 95 1.47 -11.64 18.04
CA ILE A 95 0.39 -11.42 17.07
C ILE A 95 -0.95 -11.56 17.78
N SER A 96 -1.82 -10.58 17.56
CA SER A 96 -3.24 -10.67 17.88
C SER A 96 -4.07 -10.26 16.66
N PHE A 97 -5.37 -10.53 16.71
CA PHE A 97 -6.28 -10.20 15.62
C PHE A 97 -7.59 -9.66 16.17
N THR A 98 -8.18 -8.73 15.43
CA THR A 98 -9.49 -8.16 15.74
C THR A 98 -10.27 -7.89 14.46
N ARG A 99 -11.56 -7.59 14.62
CA ARG A 99 -12.44 -7.08 13.57
C ARG A 99 -13.12 -5.83 14.13
N TYR A 100 -13.14 -4.76 13.35
CA TYR A 100 -13.81 -3.51 13.72
C TYR A 100 -15.16 -3.44 13.02
N VAL A 101 -16.14 -2.85 13.69
CA VAL A 101 -17.42 -2.54 13.05
C VAL A 101 -17.16 -1.54 11.92
N ASN A 102 -17.83 -1.74 10.77
CA ASN A 102 -17.67 -0.89 9.56
C ASN A 102 -16.24 -0.86 8.98
N VAL A 103 -15.47 -1.94 9.19
CA VAL A 103 -14.25 -2.24 8.45
C VAL A 103 -14.39 -3.66 7.92
N ALA A 104 -14.94 -3.79 6.72
CA ALA A 104 -15.32 -5.09 6.17
C ALA A 104 -14.35 -5.57 5.08
N GLU A 105 -13.86 -4.65 4.26
CA GLU A 105 -12.97 -4.87 3.11
C GLU A 105 -12.01 -3.67 2.98
N ALA A 106 -11.29 -3.36 4.06
CA ALA A 106 -10.29 -2.30 3.99
C ALA A 106 -9.02 -2.78 3.30
N ASN A 107 -8.55 -1.98 2.34
CA ASN A 107 -7.21 -2.15 1.79
C ASN A 107 -6.24 -1.20 2.49
N GLY A 108 -5.56 -1.71 3.53
CA GLY A 108 -4.60 -0.96 4.31
C GLY A 108 -5.22 -0.05 5.36
N GLY A 109 -4.35 0.53 6.20
CA GLY A 109 -4.72 1.49 7.24
C GLY A 109 -3.59 2.46 7.51
N ALA A 110 -3.92 3.71 7.85
CA ALA A 110 -2.93 4.74 8.16
C ALA A 110 -3.09 5.23 9.60
N ALA A 111 -1.98 5.49 10.29
CA ALA A 111 -2.03 6.20 11.55
C ALA A 111 -2.68 7.57 11.34
N PHE A 112 -3.74 7.86 12.11
CA PHE A 112 -4.45 9.12 12.08
C PHE A 112 -4.26 9.85 13.41
N TYR A 113 -3.79 11.09 13.32
CA TYR A 113 -3.62 11.97 14.46
C TYR A 113 -4.64 13.10 14.37
N PRO A 114 -5.58 13.20 15.33
CA PRO A 114 -6.53 14.29 15.37
C PRO A 114 -5.84 15.65 15.33
N VAL A 115 -6.47 16.63 14.68
CA VAL A 115 -5.89 17.98 14.59
C VAL A 115 -5.77 18.57 16.00
N GLY A 116 -4.55 18.97 16.35
CA GLY A 116 -4.21 19.46 17.69
C GLY A 116 -3.42 18.45 18.53
N THR A 117 -3.26 17.21 18.06
CA THR A 117 -2.30 16.28 18.67
C THR A 117 -0.88 16.88 18.59
N PRO A 118 -0.13 16.93 19.70
CA PRO A 118 1.24 17.44 19.69
C PRO A 118 2.12 16.65 18.71
N ALA A 119 3.03 17.35 18.02
CA ALA A 119 4.04 16.69 17.20
C ALA A 119 4.85 15.70 18.06
N ASN A 120 5.06 14.48 17.55
CA ASN A 120 5.72 13.37 18.23
C ASN A 120 4.96 12.80 19.45
N SER A 121 3.64 13.00 19.55
CA SER A 121 2.80 12.35 20.55
C SER A 121 2.04 11.17 19.95
N SER A 122 1.90 10.08 20.71
CA SER A 122 0.94 9.00 20.43
C SER A 122 -0.43 9.24 21.08
N GLU A 123 -0.61 10.38 21.77
CA GLU A 123 -1.85 10.71 22.45
C GLU A 123 -3.01 10.86 21.46
N GLY A 124 -4.05 10.07 21.68
CA GLY A 124 -5.23 10.08 20.83
C GLY A 124 -4.98 9.54 19.42
N GLN A 125 -3.87 8.82 19.18
CA GLN A 125 -3.60 8.16 17.91
C GLN A 125 -4.72 7.19 17.56
N GLN A 126 -5.14 7.23 16.30
CA GLN A 126 -6.21 6.42 15.72
C GLN A 126 -5.67 5.76 14.46
N ILE A 127 -6.49 4.93 13.81
CA ILE A 127 -6.17 4.31 12.54
C ILE A 127 -7.31 4.60 11.59
N ALA A 128 -7.00 5.18 10.44
CA ALA A 128 -7.95 5.39 9.36
C ALA A 128 -7.82 4.24 8.35
N PHE A 129 -8.92 3.55 8.08
CA PHE A 129 -9.07 2.49 7.09
C PHE A 129 -9.89 3.00 5.91
N CYS A 130 -9.42 2.75 4.70
CA CYS A 130 -10.20 2.93 3.48
C CYS A 130 -10.95 1.62 3.20
N ASP A 131 -12.23 1.58 3.55
CA ASP A 131 -13.09 0.40 3.44
C ASP A 131 -13.88 0.45 2.14
N GLN A 132 -13.71 -0.56 1.28
CA GLN A 132 -14.28 -0.56 -0.07
C GLN A 132 -15.80 -0.72 -0.06
N GLY A 133 -16.31 -1.63 0.78
CA GLY A 133 -17.72 -1.98 0.82
C GLY A 133 -18.24 -2.52 -0.51
N ASP A 134 -19.57 -2.54 -0.67
CA ASP A 134 -20.21 -2.92 -1.92
C ASP A 134 -21.56 -2.19 -2.14
N VAL A 135 -22.22 -2.50 -3.25
CA VAL A 135 -23.51 -1.89 -3.61
C VAL A 135 -24.69 -2.36 -2.76
N ASN A 136 -24.56 -3.45 -1.99
CA ASN A 136 -25.66 -4.12 -1.29
C ASN A 136 -25.61 -3.94 0.24
N HIS A 137 -24.45 -3.63 0.81
CA HIS A 137 -24.20 -3.54 2.25
C HIS A 137 -23.90 -2.09 2.66
N HIS A 138 -22.77 -1.55 2.25
CA HIS A 138 -22.41 -0.14 2.41
C HIS A 138 -21.46 0.27 1.29
N GLY A 139 -21.61 1.50 0.78
CA GLY A 139 -20.63 2.05 -0.15
C GLY A 139 -19.28 2.27 0.50
N SER A 140 -18.27 2.63 -0.30
CA SER A 140 -16.93 2.88 0.21
C SER A 140 -16.90 4.00 1.23
N GLN A 141 -16.10 3.82 2.28
CA GLN A 141 -16.04 4.73 3.42
C GLN A 141 -14.63 4.82 4.02
N LEU A 142 -14.38 5.92 4.72
CA LEU A 142 -13.16 6.12 5.50
C LEU A 142 -13.49 5.91 6.98
N THR A 143 -13.12 4.76 7.52
CA THR A 143 -13.42 4.38 8.90
C THR A 143 -12.24 4.69 9.80
N VAL A 144 -12.44 5.55 10.81
CA VAL A 144 -11.37 5.90 11.77
C VAL A 144 -11.60 5.16 13.07
N VAL A 145 -10.82 4.10 13.32
CA VAL A 145 -10.91 3.34 14.56
C VAL A 145 -9.93 3.87 15.61
N LYS A 146 -10.38 3.97 16.85
CA LYS A 146 -9.45 4.02 17.99
C LYS A 146 -9.27 2.57 18.43
N PRO A 147 -8.04 2.03 18.51
CA PRO A 147 -7.84 0.65 18.98
C PRO A 147 -8.47 0.36 20.36
N ALA A 148 -8.78 1.40 21.14
CA ALA A 148 -9.48 1.33 22.43
C ALA A 148 -11.02 1.59 22.38
N ILE A 149 -11.56 2.15 21.29
CA ILE A 149 -12.98 2.51 21.17
C ILE A 149 -13.41 2.50 19.69
N ASP A 150 -14.39 1.66 19.37
CA ASP A 150 -14.90 1.49 18.00
C ASP A 150 -15.86 2.63 17.63
N GLU A 151 -15.33 3.67 16.97
CA GLU A 151 -16.10 4.77 16.39
C GLU A 151 -15.95 4.73 14.87
N THR A 152 -17.03 5.01 14.13
CA THR A 152 -17.03 4.90 12.67
C THR A 152 -17.68 6.15 12.08
N ASN A 153 -17.19 6.61 10.92
CA ASN A 153 -17.75 7.77 10.24
C ASN A 153 -17.89 7.47 8.74
N ASN A 154 -19.12 7.26 8.27
CA ASN A 154 -19.41 7.25 6.86
C ASN A 154 -19.62 8.69 6.41
N PHE A 155 -18.70 9.23 5.61
CA PHE A 155 -18.75 10.63 5.20
C PHE A 155 -19.95 10.92 4.26
N LEU A 156 -21.07 11.29 4.88
CA LEU A 156 -22.30 11.80 4.25
C LEU A 156 -23.07 10.79 3.38
N GLY A 157 -22.82 9.48 3.51
CA GLY A 157 -23.61 8.43 2.85
C GLY A 157 -23.53 8.46 1.31
N ARG A 158 -22.48 9.04 0.73
CA ARG A 158 -22.27 9.07 -0.72
C ARG A 158 -21.42 7.88 -1.14
N ASN A 159 -21.80 7.22 -2.23
CA ASN A 159 -20.98 6.19 -2.84
C ASN A 159 -19.76 6.84 -3.49
N PHE A 160 -18.56 6.53 -2.99
CA PHE A 160 -17.29 6.99 -3.56
C PHE A 160 -16.62 5.83 -4.29
N SER A 161 -15.70 6.15 -5.20
CA SER A 161 -14.70 5.18 -5.63
C SER A 161 -13.55 5.20 -4.60
N SER A 162 -13.20 4.10 -3.96
CA SER A 162 -12.04 4.04 -3.07
C SER A 162 -10.75 3.65 -3.81
N LEU A 163 -9.61 3.83 -3.12
CA LEU A 163 -8.36 3.20 -3.52
C LEU A 163 -8.56 1.68 -3.43
N ASN A 164 -8.32 0.98 -4.54
CA ASN A 164 -8.53 -0.46 -4.73
C ASN A 164 -9.98 -0.93 -4.93
N ASP A 165 -10.93 -0.08 -5.36
CA ASP A 165 -12.23 -0.58 -5.86
C ASP A 165 -12.07 -1.42 -7.13
N LYS A 166 -11.66 -2.69 -6.99
CA LYS A 166 -11.77 -3.70 -8.03
C LYS A 166 -11.64 -5.13 -7.51
N PHE A 167 -12.78 -5.68 -7.07
CA PHE A 167 -13.10 -7.10 -7.26
C PHE A 167 -14.53 -7.26 -7.81
N GLY A 168 -14.66 -7.46 -9.13
CA GLY A 168 -15.86 -8.06 -9.73
C GLY A 168 -17.06 -7.15 -10.07
N LEU A 169 -17.01 -5.83 -9.84
CA LEU A 169 -18.12 -4.92 -10.17
C LEU A 169 -17.73 -3.88 -11.22
N GLU A 170 -18.63 -3.64 -12.18
CA GLU A 170 -18.53 -2.54 -13.13
C GLU A 170 -18.55 -1.23 -12.35
N LEU A 171 -17.44 -0.49 -12.37
CA LEU A 171 -17.32 0.78 -11.64
C LEU A 171 -18.42 1.73 -12.09
N SER A 172 -19.37 2.02 -11.19
CA SER A 172 -20.46 2.97 -11.45
C SER A 172 -19.96 4.42 -11.52
N ILE A 173 -18.73 4.69 -11.07
CA ILE A 173 -18.10 6.01 -11.01
C ILE A 173 -16.60 5.87 -11.37
N ARG A 174 -16.05 6.85 -12.08
CA ARG A 174 -14.61 6.90 -12.40
C ARG A 174 -13.77 6.94 -11.11
N PRO A 175 -12.61 6.25 -11.04
CA PRO A 175 -11.69 6.36 -9.92
C PRO A 175 -11.12 7.78 -9.76
N TYR A 176 -11.24 8.30 -8.55
CA TYR A 176 -10.61 9.55 -8.11
C TYR A 176 -9.90 9.34 -6.78
N VAL A 177 -8.95 10.22 -6.50
CA VAL A 177 -8.32 10.35 -5.19
C VAL A 177 -8.97 11.53 -4.47
N TYR A 178 -9.38 11.32 -3.23
CA TYR A 178 -10.13 12.29 -2.44
C TYR A 178 -9.33 12.77 -1.23
N ARG A 179 -9.48 14.06 -0.90
CA ARG A 179 -8.98 14.67 0.32
C ARG A 179 -10.17 15.03 1.23
N PRO A 180 -10.36 14.34 2.36
CA PRO A 180 -11.31 14.77 3.38
C PRO A 180 -10.73 15.94 4.20
N GLU A 181 -11.59 16.89 4.59
CA GLU A 181 -11.30 17.97 5.54
C GLU A 181 -12.18 17.77 6.79
N PRO A 182 -11.70 17.04 7.82
CA PRO A 182 -12.55 16.59 8.93
C PRO A 182 -13.26 17.72 9.69
N LYS A 183 -12.64 18.90 9.80
CA LYS A 183 -13.21 20.06 10.51
C LYS A 183 -14.45 20.63 9.84
N THR A 184 -14.53 20.55 8.52
CA THR A 184 -15.61 21.15 7.72
C THR A 184 -16.54 20.10 7.12
N GLY A 185 -16.12 18.84 7.11
CA GLY A 185 -16.79 17.75 6.40
C GLY A 185 -16.65 17.85 4.88
N VAL A 186 -15.82 18.77 4.36
CA VAL A 186 -15.59 18.92 2.92
C VAL A 186 -14.80 17.72 2.41
N ILE A 187 -15.27 17.11 1.32
CA ILE A 187 -14.53 16.12 0.54
C ILE A 187 -14.25 16.70 -0.83
N GLN A 188 -12.99 16.69 -1.22
CA GLN A 188 -12.55 17.21 -2.51
C GLN A 188 -11.86 16.10 -3.30
N ALA A 189 -12.33 15.81 -4.52
CA ALA A 189 -11.53 15.07 -5.48
C ALA A 189 -10.30 15.93 -5.85
N VAL A 190 -9.10 15.41 -5.62
CA VAL A 190 -7.84 16.14 -5.84
C VAL A 190 -7.10 15.71 -7.09
N THR A 191 -7.32 14.48 -7.56
CA THR A 191 -6.81 13.99 -8.84
C THR A 191 -7.66 12.81 -9.34
N GLY A 192 -7.55 12.50 -10.63
CA GLY A 192 -8.27 11.43 -11.32
C GLY A 192 -7.53 10.95 -12.56
N SER A 193 -8.25 10.26 -13.46
CA SER A 193 -7.66 9.62 -14.64
C SER A 193 -6.68 8.49 -14.27
N TYR A 194 -7.19 7.61 -13.42
CA TYR A 194 -6.59 6.34 -13.05
C TYR A 194 -7.43 5.21 -13.63
N ILE A 195 -6.81 4.05 -13.83
CA ILE A 195 -7.54 2.82 -14.15
C ILE A 195 -7.87 2.07 -12.86
N ALA A 196 -6.89 1.85 -11.98
CA ALA A 196 -7.09 1.23 -10.67
C ALA A 196 -6.08 1.84 -9.67
N PRO A 197 -6.40 2.98 -9.04
CA PRO A 197 -5.51 3.58 -8.07
C PRO A 197 -5.49 2.75 -6.78
N ASN A 198 -4.33 2.60 -6.13
CA ASN A 198 -4.19 1.70 -4.98
C ASN A 198 -3.40 2.33 -3.81
N GLY A 199 -2.08 2.32 -3.82
CA GLY A 199 -1.27 2.92 -2.76
C GLY A 199 -1.20 4.45 -2.82
N ILE A 200 -1.11 5.10 -1.65
CA ILE A 200 -0.86 6.54 -1.49
C ILE A 200 0.16 6.80 -0.37
N GLU A 201 1.15 7.67 -0.60
CA GLU A 201 2.15 8.02 0.42
C GLU A 201 2.70 9.43 0.22
N PHE A 202 2.91 10.16 1.32
CA PHE A 202 3.45 11.52 1.29
C PHE A 202 4.99 11.50 1.34
N SER A 203 5.64 12.51 0.75
CA SER A 203 7.03 12.80 1.10
C SER A 203 7.13 13.26 2.56
N LEU A 204 8.29 13.05 3.18
CA LEU A 204 8.53 13.43 4.58
C LEU A 204 8.33 14.93 4.86
N ASP A 205 8.57 15.77 3.84
CA ASP A 205 8.39 17.21 3.90
C ASP A 205 7.02 17.68 3.41
N TYR A 206 6.10 16.76 3.11
CA TYR A 206 4.75 17.00 2.61
C TYR A 206 4.66 17.88 1.36
N LYS A 207 5.72 17.94 0.56
CA LYS A 207 5.71 18.64 -0.73
C LYS A 207 5.22 17.78 -1.88
N TYR A 208 5.34 16.47 -1.74
CA TYR A 208 4.93 15.52 -2.77
C TYR A 208 4.00 14.46 -2.20
N VAL A 209 3.15 13.91 -3.07
CA VAL A 209 2.42 12.67 -2.81
C VAL A 209 2.66 11.70 -3.97
N HIS A 210 2.91 10.45 -3.62
CA HIS A 210 3.02 9.33 -4.53
C HIS A 210 1.70 8.55 -4.54
N ILE A 211 1.24 8.16 -5.72
CA ILE A 211 -0.02 7.42 -5.90
C ILE A 211 0.20 6.34 -6.95
N THR A 212 -0.10 5.09 -6.63
CA THR A 212 0.06 3.97 -7.56
C THR A 212 -1.19 3.74 -8.41
N ASP A 213 -0.99 3.23 -9.63
CA ASP A 213 -2.04 2.77 -10.53
C ASP A 213 -1.70 1.35 -11.00
N THR A 214 -2.51 0.39 -10.56
CA THR A 214 -2.39 -1.05 -10.82
C THR A 214 -3.22 -1.49 -12.03
N GLY A 215 -3.63 -0.53 -12.88
CA GLY A 215 -4.49 -0.74 -14.04
C GLY A 215 -4.13 -1.91 -14.95
N ALA A 216 -2.85 -2.30 -15.05
CA ALA A 216 -2.42 -3.45 -15.83
C ALA A 216 -3.07 -4.78 -15.39
N GLN A 217 -3.49 -4.93 -14.12
CA GLN A 217 -4.28 -6.11 -13.69
C GLN A 217 -5.68 -6.16 -14.28
N THR A 218 -6.13 -5.06 -14.91
CA THR A 218 -7.57 -4.90 -15.16
C THR A 218 -8.07 -5.50 -16.46
N SER A 219 -7.23 -6.23 -17.19
CA SER A 219 -7.67 -6.92 -18.40
C SER A 219 -8.78 -7.93 -18.09
N LYS A 220 -9.70 -8.09 -19.03
CA LYS A 220 -10.89 -8.95 -18.87
C LYS A 220 -10.55 -10.44 -18.85
N ASP A 221 -9.34 -10.80 -19.25
CA ASP A 221 -8.94 -12.17 -19.51
C ASP A 221 -8.05 -12.75 -18.39
N GLY A 222 -7.88 -12.02 -17.28
CA GLY A 222 -7.04 -12.42 -16.15
C GLY A 222 -5.53 -12.28 -16.39
N GLU A 223 -5.12 -11.89 -17.61
CA GLU A 223 -3.73 -11.56 -17.94
C GLU A 223 -3.43 -10.08 -17.69
N ASN A 224 -2.19 -9.74 -17.33
CA ASN A 224 -1.81 -8.34 -17.21
C ASN A 224 -1.77 -7.68 -18.60
N ASN A 225 -2.49 -6.57 -18.78
CA ASN A 225 -2.40 -5.77 -19.98
C ASN A 225 -1.26 -4.75 -19.83
N ALA A 226 -0.12 -5.03 -20.46
CA ALA A 226 1.06 -4.16 -20.42
C ALA A 226 0.85 -2.78 -21.06
N THR A 227 -0.27 -2.54 -21.77
CA THR A 227 -0.63 -1.20 -22.27
C THR A 227 -1.32 -0.33 -21.22
N TYR A 228 -1.69 -0.90 -20.07
CA TYR A 228 -2.34 -0.21 -18.96
C TYR A 228 -1.32 0.09 -17.84
N PRO A 229 -1.64 0.99 -16.90
CA PRO A 229 -0.68 1.44 -15.89
C PRO A 229 -0.19 0.33 -14.95
N ALA A 230 1.11 0.27 -14.76
CA ALA A 230 1.79 -0.40 -13.64
C ALA A 230 2.74 0.64 -13.01
N THR A 231 2.16 1.76 -12.58
CA THR A 231 2.88 3.05 -12.52
C THR A 231 2.66 3.74 -11.19
N ILE A 232 3.73 4.34 -10.67
CA ILE A 232 3.70 5.25 -9.53
C ILE A 232 3.75 6.67 -10.09
N TYR A 233 2.78 7.50 -9.73
CA TYR A 233 2.74 8.91 -10.07
C TYR A 233 3.15 9.76 -8.88
N ARG A 234 3.88 10.85 -9.12
CA ARG A 234 4.17 11.90 -8.15
C ARG A 234 3.39 13.15 -8.49
N PHE A 235 2.89 13.85 -7.47
CA PHE A 235 2.27 15.16 -7.58
C PHE A 235 2.92 16.12 -6.61
N ASP A 236 2.99 17.39 -7.00
CA ASP A 236 3.31 18.48 -6.09
C ASP A 236 2.06 18.83 -5.27
N ILE A 237 2.23 19.04 -3.97
CA ILE A 237 1.18 19.51 -3.08
C ILE A 237 1.22 21.03 -3.06
N THR A 238 0.07 21.66 -3.31
CA THR A 238 -0.01 23.13 -3.29
C THR A 238 0.33 23.69 -1.90
N PRO A 239 0.83 24.94 -1.79
CA PRO A 239 1.23 25.51 -0.50
C PRO A 239 0.12 25.57 0.56
N ASP A 240 -1.16 25.57 0.14
CA ASP A 240 -2.32 25.52 1.04
C ASP A 240 -2.65 24.09 1.53
N GLY A 241 -1.95 23.07 1.03
CA GLY A 241 -2.16 21.65 1.31
C GLY A 241 -3.44 21.07 0.71
N LYS A 242 -4.09 21.77 -0.22
CA LYS A 242 -5.45 21.42 -0.67
C LYS A 242 -5.52 20.77 -2.05
N ARG A 243 -4.56 21.01 -2.93
CA ARG A 243 -4.60 20.53 -4.31
C ARG A 243 -3.33 19.80 -4.68
N LEU A 244 -3.44 19.00 -5.72
CA LEU A 244 -2.33 18.29 -6.34
C LEU A 244 -2.09 18.88 -7.73
N GLU A 245 -0.84 19.13 -8.06
CA GLU A 245 -0.41 19.72 -9.32
C GLU A 245 0.76 18.93 -9.91
N ASN A 246 1.13 19.24 -11.16
CA ASN A 246 2.32 18.69 -11.83
C ASN A 246 2.42 17.16 -11.77
N ARG A 247 1.38 16.45 -12.22
CA ARG A 247 1.42 14.98 -12.34
C ARG A 247 2.64 14.54 -13.15
N GLN A 248 3.50 13.76 -12.51
CA GLN A 248 4.69 13.17 -13.11
C GLN A 248 4.61 11.66 -12.96
N THR A 249 5.04 10.93 -14.00
CA THR A 249 5.43 9.54 -13.80
C THR A 249 6.67 9.54 -12.91
N PHE A 250 6.55 8.94 -11.73
CA PHE A 250 7.69 8.68 -10.87
C PHE A 250 8.34 7.40 -11.38
N ALA A 251 7.80 6.24 -10.98
CA ALA A 251 8.35 4.94 -11.34
C ALA A 251 7.37 4.10 -12.16
N TYR A 252 7.91 3.16 -12.93
CA TYR A 252 7.17 2.09 -13.58
C TYR A 252 7.66 0.75 -13.04
N SER A 253 6.75 -0.12 -12.62
CA SER A 253 7.13 -1.47 -12.21
C SER A 253 7.30 -2.35 -13.45
N SER A 254 8.53 -2.82 -13.67
CA SER A 254 8.83 -3.79 -14.74
C SER A 254 8.34 -5.21 -14.44
N VAL A 255 8.03 -5.50 -13.18
CA VAL A 255 7.54 -6.80 -12.70
C VAL A 255 6.34 -6.58 -11.79
N GLY A 256 5.22 -7.21 -12.13
CA GLY A 256 3.98 -7.05 -11.36
C GLY A 256 3.46 -5.61 -11.38
N LEU A 257 2.79 -5.22 -10.29
CA LEU A 257 2.08 -3.95 -10.17
C LEU A 257 2.49 -3.28 -8.86
N PRO A 258 2.72 -1.96 -8.84
CA PRO A 258 2.98 -1.26 -7.59
C PRO A 258 1.66 -1.14 -6.81
N ASP A 259 1.47 -1.97 -5.81
CA ASP A 259 0.26 -2.03 -5.00
C ASP A 259 0.34 -0.98 -3.87
N GLY A 260 0.35 -1.39 -2.61
CA GLY A 260 0.70 -0.55 -1.47
C GLY A 260 2.10 0.08 -1.62
N ILE A 261 2.26 1.30 -1.10
CA ILE A 261 3.46 2.13 -1.23
C ILE A 261 3.83 2.75 0.11
N HIS A 262 5.12 2.93 0.36
CA HIS A 262 5.65 3.59 1.55
C HIS A 262 6.94 4.36 1.25
N THR A 263 7.25 5.37 2.05
CA THR A 263 8.47 6.18 1.90
C THR A 263 9.30 6.07 3.17
N ASP A 264 10.59 5.75 3.03
CA ASP A 264 11.50 5.65 4.18
C ASP A 264 11.99 7.03 4.67
N ILE A 265 12.75 7.03 5.77
CA ILE A 265 13.30 8.26 6.37
C ILE A 265 14.35 8.99 5.51
N LYS A 266 14.84 8.36 4.44
CA LYS A 266 15.76 8.96 3.47
C LYS A 266 15.02 9.49 2.24
N GLY A 267 13.71 9.24 2.15
CA GLY A 267 12.86 9.62 1.02
C GLY A 267 12.81 8.57 -0.09
N ASN A 268 13.36 7.37 0.13
CA ASN A 268 13.24 6.28 -0.84
C ASN A 268 11.80 5.76 -0.82
N VAL A 269 11.27 5.48 -1.99
CA VAL A 269 9.90 5.02 -2.20
C VAL A 269 9.92 3.53 -2.43
N CYS A 270 9.20 2.77 -1.61
CA CYS A 270 9.08 1.33 -1.70
C CYS A 270 7.64 0.94 -2.05
N SER A 271 7.45 -0.03 -2.93
CA SER A 271 6.12 -0.57 -3.22
C SER A 271 6.13 -2.09 -3.28
N ALA A 272 5.07 -2.70 -2.77
CA ALA A 272 4.82 -4.11 -2.93
C ALA A 272 4.50 -4.39 -4.40
N VAL A 273 5.16 -5.39 -4.96
CA VAL A 273 4.96 -5.87 -6.33
C VAL A 273 4.77 -7.39 -6.29
N SER A 274 4.21 -7.98 -7.34
CA SER A 274 3.81 -9.40 -7.35
C SER A 274 4.90 -10.41 -6.94
N ARG A 275 6.19 -10.05 -7.03
CA ARG A 275 7.33 -10.91 -6.67
C ARG A 275 8.26 -10.30 -5.61
N GLY A 276 7.78 -9.36 -4.80
CA GLY A 276 8.56 -8.81 -3.69
C GLY A 276 8.31 -7.33 -3.47
N ILE A 277 9.38 -6.60 -3.16
CA ILE A 277 9.36 -5.16 -2.93
C ILE A 277 10.36 -4.53 -3.89
N HIS A 278 9.92 -3.50 -4.60
CA HIS A 278 10.82 -2.61 -5.32
C HIS A 278 11.03 -1.34 -4.49
N ALA A 279 12.26 -0.85 -4.47
CA ALA A 279 12.63 0.40 -3.83
C ALA A 279 13.29 1.31 -4.86
N TRP A 280 12.86 2.56 -4.91
CA TRP A 280 13.41 3.62 -5.74
C TRP A 280 13.94 4.71 -4.83
N ASP A 281 15.08 5.29 -5.16
CA ASP A 281 15.51 6.50 -4.48
C ASP A 281 14.53 7.66 -4.76
N LYS A 282 14.67 8.76 -4.00
CA LYS A 282 13.79 9.94 -4.13
C LYS A 282 13.85 10.62 -5.51
N GLU A 283 14.87 10.34 -6.31
CA GLU A 283 15.06 10.85 -7.67
C GLU A 283 14.56 9.84 -8.73
N CYS A 284 13.95 8.74 -8.30
CA CYS A 284 13.45 7.64 -9.11
C CYS A 284 14.54 6.82 -9.83
N VAL A 285 15.66 6.58 -9.16
CA VAL A 285 16.69 5.63 -9.61
C VAL A 285 16.56 4.33 -8.81
N PHE A 286 16.70 3.20 -9.50
CA PHE A 286 16.76 1.85 -8.90
C PHE A 286 18.09 1.61 -8.20
#